data_AF-A0AAJ2U579-F1
#
_entry.id   AF-A0AAJ2U579-F1
#
_cell.length_a   1.000
_cell.length_b   1.000
_cell.length_c   1.000
_cell.angle_alpha   90.00
_cell.angle_beta   90.00
_cell.angle_gamma   90.00
#
_symmetry.space_group_name_H-M   'P 1'
#
loop_
_entity.id
_entity.type
_entity.pdbx_description
1 polymer ?
#
loop_
_entity_poly.entity_id
_entity_poly.type
_entity_poly.pdbx_seq_one_letter_code
_entity_poly.pdbx_strand_id
1 'polypeptide(L)'
;LEGTVASVPPQGGRKHPHQEFIQIDTTNILFICGGAFDGIEPIIKRRLGQKVIGFGSDSKQQEVTSKELLSKVLPEDLLRFGLIPEFIGRLPIIASLEPLDEDALIEILT
;
A
#
# COMPACT_ATOMS: atom_id res chain seq x y z
N LEU A 1 -9.18 -12.62 3.15
CA LEU A 1 -9.56 -11.50 2.26
C LEU A 1 -10.81 -11.84 1.47
N GLU A 2 -10.85 -12.95 0.72
CA GLU A 2 -12.03 -13.33 -0.09
C GLU A 2 -13.17 -14.02 0.68
N GLY A 3 -13.22 -13.87 2.01
CA GLY A 3 -14.15 -14.63 2.85
C GLY A 3 -13.81 -16.12 2.91
N THR A 4 -13.67 -16.65 4.12
CA THR A 4 -13.43 -18.07 4.36
C THR A 4 -13.77 -18.39 5.81
N VAL A 5 -14.06 -19.66 6.08
CA VAL A 5 -14.20 -20.18 7.44
C VAL A 5 -12.83 -20.65 7.91
N ALA A 6 -12.18 -19.84 8.75
CA ALA A 6 -10.87 -20.11 9.31
C ALA A 6 -10.98 -20.81 10.67
N SER A 7 -10.22 -21.89 10.86
CA SER A 7 -10.12 -22.59 12.14
C SER A 7 -9.00 -22.01 13.00
N VAL A 8 -9.36 -21.42 14.13
CA VAL A 8 -8.45 -20.73 15.07
C VAL A 8 -8.42 -21.48 16.41
N PRO A 9 -7.23 -21.79 16.97
CA PRO A 9 -7.14 -22.42 18.29
C PRO A 9 -7.59 -21.44 19.40
N PRO A 10 -8.41 -21.87 20.38
CA PRO A 10 -8.96 -21.00 21.43
C PRO A 10 -7.91 -20.53 22.44
N GLN A 11 -6.81 -21.27 22.60
CA GLN A 11 -5.68 -20.91 23.45
C GLN A 11 -4.45 -20.75 22.57
N GLY A 12 -3.73 -19.63 22.72
CA GLY A 12 -2.48 -19.39 22.03
C GLY A 12 -1.48 -20.51 22.30
N GLY A 13 -1.01 -21.17 21.25
CA GLY A 13 -0.14 -22.34 21.34
C GLY A 13 0.01 -23.06 20.00
N ARG A 14 0.98 -23.98 19.91
CA ARG A 14 1.13 -24.84 18.71
C ARG A 14 -0.09 -25.74 18.58
N LYS A 15 -0.59 -25.90 17.34
CA LYS A 15 -1.72 -26.79 17.00
C LYS A 15 -1.46 -28.21 17.52
N HIS A 16 -2.13 -28.60 18.61
CA HIS A 16 -2.17 -29.99 19.04
C HIS A 16 -3.34 -30.72 18.35
N PRO A 17 -3.18 -32.00 17.94
CA PRO A 17 -4.19 -32.72 17.15
C PRO A 17 -5.56 -32.90 17.83
N HIS A 18 -5.63 -32.81 19.15
CA HIS A 18 -6.86 -32.98 19.95
C HIS A 18 -7.45 -31.65 20.42
N GLN A 19 -6.93 -30.51 19.94
CA GLN A 19 -7.43 -29.20 20.34
C GLN A 19 -8.70 -28.86 19.57
N GLU A 20 -9.73 -28.42 20.29
CA GLU A 20 -10.94 -27.86 19.68
C GLU A 20 -10.60 -26.57 18.93
N PHE A 21 -11.17 -26.39 17.74
CA PHE A 21 -10.97 -25.19 16.93
C PHE A 21 -12.23 -24.33 16.92
N ILE A 22 -12.06 -23.02 17.04
CA ILE A 22 -13.13 -22.04 16.79
C ILE A 22 -13.16 -21.78 15.29
N GLN A 23 -14.33 -21.90 14.69
CA GLN A 23 -14.55 -21.53 13.29
C GLN A 23 -14.92 -20.04 13.22
N ILE A 24 -14.17 -19.27 12.44
CA ILE A 24 -14.40 -17.84 12.23
C ILE A 24 -14.68 -17.61 10.74
N ASP A 25 -15.86 -17.09 10.43
CA ASP A 25 -16.16 -16.59 9.09
C ASP A 25 -15.54 -15.20 8.91
N THR A 26 -14.69 -15.06 7.90
CA THR A 26 -13.96 -13.82 7.59
C THR A 26 -14.66 -12.95 6.54
N THR A 27 -15.85 -13.32 6.06
CA THR A 27 -16.58 -12.61 4.97
C THR A 27 -16.82 -11.13 5.27
N ASN A 28 -17.16 -10.79 6.53
CA ASN A 28 -17.47 -9.41 6.94
C ASN A 28 -16.37 -8.76 7.79
N ILE A 29 -15.18 -9.34 7.82
CA ILE A 29 -14.04 -8.74 8.51
C ILE A 29 -13.43 -7.68 7.58
N LEU A 30 -13.38 -6.43 8.03
CA LEU A 30 -12.67 -5.36 7.33
C LEU A 30 -11.16 -5.57 7.46
N PHE A 31 -10.47 -5.68 6.32
CA PHE A 31 -9.03 -5.74 6.28
C PHE A 31 -8.48 -4.38 5.84
N ILE A 32 -7.60 -3.79 6.66
CA ILE A 32 -6.82 -2.61 6.32
C ILE A 32 -5.35 -3.05 6.24
N CYS A 33 -4.77 -2.97 5.05
CA CYS A 33 -3.37 -3.29 4.82
C CYS A 33 -2.60 -1.98 4.61
N GLY A 34 -1.64 -1.70 5.49
CA GLY A 34 -0.79 -0.51 5.41
C GLY A 34 0.69 -0.90 5.47
N GLY A 35 1.53 -0.07 4.87
CA GLY A 35 2.98 -0.25 4.85
C GLY A 35 3.69 0.94 4.21
N ALA A 36 5.00 1.02 4.39
CA ALA A 36 5.86 1.96 3.69
C ALA A 36 6.38 1.33 2.40
N PHE A 37 6.18 2.01 1.28
CA PHE A 37 6.56 1.53 -0.06
C PHE A 37 7.76 2.32 -0.58
N ASP A 38 8.91 2.15 0.08
CA ASP A 38 10.13 2.85 -0.32
C ASP A 38 10.55 2.47 -1.75
N GLY A 39 10.84 3.46 -2.59
CA GLY A 39 11.14 3.26 -4.00
C GLY A 39 9.93 3.15 -4.93
N ILE A 40 8.69 3.38 -4.46
CA ILE A 40 7.52 3.46 -5.36
C ILE A 40 7.48 4.75 -6.18
N GLU A 41 7.99 5.86 -5.63
CA GLU A 41 8.04 7.16 -6.30
C GLU A 41 8.72 7.13 -7.69
N PRO A 42 9.93 6.55 -7.87
CA PRO A 42 10.56 6.47 -9.19
C PRO A 42 9.75 5.64 -10.20
N ILE A 43 8.98 4.64 -9.74
CA ILE A 43 8.08 3.86 -10.60
C ILE A 43 6.95 4.76 -11.11
N ILE A 44 6.32 5.51 -10.20
CA ILE A 44 5.26 6.48 -10.51
C ILE A 44 5.79 7.57 -11.46
N LYS A 45 6.96 8.18 -11.15
CA LYS A 45 7.62 9.20 -12.00
C LYS A 45 7.87 8.69 -13.41
N ARG A 46 8.35 7.44 -13.54
CA ARG A 46 8.63 6.82 -14.84
C ARG A 46 7.34 6.62 -15.64
N ARG A 47 6.26 6.19 -14.99
CA ARG A 47 4.95 6.07 -15.64
C ARG A 47 4.40 7.42 -16.10
N LEU A 48 4.55 8.46 -15.29
CA LEU A 48 4.12 9.83 -15.63
C LEU A 48 5.01 10.49 -16.71
N GLY A 49 6.00 9.79 -17.26
CA GLY A 49 6.81 10.28 -18.38
C GLY A 49 7.93 11.24 -17.97
N GLN A 50 8.28 11.34 -16.68
CA GLN A 50 9.27 12.31 -16.19
C GLN A 50 10.74 11.95 -16.48
N LYS A 51 11.03 11.13 -17.49
CA LYS A 51 12.40 10.85 -17.93
C LYS A 51 12.51 10.72 -19.44
N VAL A 52 13.11 11.72 -20.09
CA VAL A 52 14.29 11.58 -20.98
C VAL A 52 15.05 12.91 -20.97
N ILE A 53 16.26 12.93 -20.39
CA ILE A 53 17.27 13.96 -20.70
C ILE A 53 17.73 13.64 -22.12
N GLY A 54 17.35 14.49 -23.07
CA GLY A 54 17.75 14.41 -24.47
C GLY A 54 17.94 15.82 -25.00
N PHE A 55 18.75 15.99 -26.04
CA PHE A 55 19.22 17.28 -26.60
C PHE A 55 18.13 18.24 -27.13
N GLY A 56 16.86 18.07 -26.75
CA GLY A 56 15.74 18.95 -27.12
C GLY A 56 14.53 18.87 -26.19
N SER A 57 14.65 18.37 -24.95
CA SER A 57 13.53 18.42 -24.00
C SER A 57 13.46 19.77 -23.31
N ASP A 58 12.30 20.43 -23.41
CA ASP A 58 11.99 21.68 -22.72
C ASP A 58 12.25 21.52 -21.22
N SER A 59 13.25 22.26 -20.73
CA SER A 59 13.77 22.22 -19.37
C SER A 59 12.87 22.99 -18.39
N LYS A 60 11.57 22.66 -18.40
CA LYS A 60 10.62 23.03 -17.35
C LYS A 60 10.05 21.77 -16.72
N GLN A 61 10.92 20.91 -16.19
CA GLN A 61 10.48 19.90 -15.25
C GLN A 61 10.16 20.62 -13.93
N GLN A 62 8.88 20.91 -13.70
CA GLN A 62 8.40 21.23 -12.36
C GLN A 62 8.80 20.06 -11.44
N GLU A 63 9.53 20.35 -10.37
CA GLU A 63 9.78 19.36 -9.32
C GLU A 63 8.43 18.97 -8.70
N VAL A 64 7.90 17.83 -9.12
CA VAL A 64 6.69 17.27 -8.53
C VAL A 64 7.04 16.70 -7.16
N THR A 65 6.31 17.16 -6.15
CA THR A 65 6.56 16.78 -4.76
C THR A 65 6.19 15.32 -4.51
N SER A 66 6.80 14.70 -3.49
CA SER A 66 6.47 13.33 -3.06
C SER A 66 4.98 13.16 -2.78
N LYS A 67 4.34 14.14 -2.14
CA LYS A 67 2.89 14.19 -1.88
C LYS A 67 2.07 14.04 -3.16
N GLU A 68 2.38 14.84 -4.18
CA GLU A 68 1.69 14.79 -5.47
C GLU A 68 1.90 13.45 -6.20
N LEU A 69 3.08 12.83 -6.06
CA LEU A 69 3.35 11.54 -6.68
C LEU A 69 2.56 10.41 -6.01
N LEU A 70 2.60 10.34 -4.68
CA LEU A 70 1.91 9.28 -3.93
C LEU A 70 0.39 9.34 -4.14
N SER A 71 -0.18 10.55 -4.26
CA SER A 71 -1.60 10.73 -4.58
C SER A 71 -2.02 10.18 -5.95
N LYS A 72 -1.05 9.93 -6.85
CA LYS A 72 -1.28 9.43 -8.20
C LYS A 72 -1.01 7.93 -8.33
N VAL A 73 -0.75 7.20 -7.24
CA VAL A 73 -0.47 5.76 -7.31
C VAL A 73 -1.61 4.99 -7.99
N LEU A 74 -1.27 4.04 -8.86
CA LEU A 74 -2.22 3.11 -9.47
C LEU A 74 -1.83 1.64 -9.18
N PRO A 75 -2.76 0.69 -9.32
CA PRO A 75 -2.48 -0.75 -9.19
C PRO A 75 -1.29 -1.26 -10.01
N GLU A 76 -1.06 -0.70 -11.20
CA GLU A 76 0.07 -1.08 -12.05
C GLU A 76 1.44 -0.68 -11.48
N ASP A 77 1.51 0.38 -10.66
CA ASP A 77 2.74 0.77 -9.97
C ASP A 77 3.06 -0.25 -8.88
N LEU A 78 2.04 -0.72 -8.15
CA LEU A 78 2.15 -1.77 -7.13
C LEU A 78 2.57 -3.12 -7.73
N LEU A 79 2.08 -3.43 -8.94
CA LEU A 79 2.51 -4.61 -9.67
C LEU A 79 4.00 -4.51 -10.06
N ARG A 80 4.42 -3.37 -10.61
CA ARG A 80 5.83 -3.10 -10.94
C ARG A 80 6.74 -3.07 -9.71
N PHE A 81 6.19 -2.67 -8.56
CA PHE A 81 6.87 -2.68 -7.28
C PHE A 81 7.12 -4.11 -6.76
N GLY A 82 6.27 -5.08 -7.15
CA GLY A 82 6.45 -6.50 -6.86
C GLY A 82 5.27 -7.17 -6.14
N LEU A 83 4.14 -6.48 -5.97
CA LEU A 83 2.92 -7.11 -5.48
C LEU A 83 2.26 -7.94 -6.58
N ILE A 84 1.72 -9.09 -6.21
CA ILE A 84 1.01 -9.97 -7.15
C ILE A 84 -0.39 -9.41 -7.50
N PRO A 85 -0.87 -9.58 -8.74
CA PRO A 85 -2.16 -9.05 -9.18
C PRO A 85 -3.36 -9.51 -8.33
N GLU A 86 -3.36 -10.78 -7.89
CA GLU A 86 -4.44 -11.37 -7.12
C GLU A 86 -4.60 -10.70 -5.75
N PHE A 87 -3.48 -10.24 -5.16
CA PHE A 87 -3.49 -9.53 -3.90
C PHE A 87 -3.97 -8.09 -4.07
N ILE A 88 -3.47 -7.39 -5.09
CA ILE A 88 -3.90 -6.01 -5.41
C ILE A 88 -5.39 -5.98 -5.76
N GLY A 89 -5.88 -6.95 -6.52
CA GLY A 89 -7.30 -7.05 -6.91
C GLY A 89 -8.27 -7.21 -5.72
N ARG A 90 -7.77 -7.68 -4.57
CA ARG A 90 -8.55 -7.79 -3.33
C ARG A 90 -8.55 -6.52 -2.48
N LEU A 91 -7.76 -5.51 -2.86
CA LEU A 91 -7.62 -4.22 -2.17
C LEU A 91 -8.03 -3.09 -3.13
N PRO A 92 -9.33 -2.91 -3.41
CA PRO A 92 -9.80 -1.95 -4.40
C PRO A 92 -9.65 -0.48 -3.96
N ILE A 93 -9.50 -0.24 -2.66
CA ILE A 93 -9.32 1.09 -2.08
C ILE A 93 -7.85 1.27 -1.76
N ILE A 94 -7.24 2.29 -2.39
CA ILE A 94 -5.86 2.70 -2.13
C ILE A 94 -5.91 4.11 -1.54
N ALA A 95 -5.28 4.28 -0.38
CA ALA A 95 -5.12 5.58 0.26
C ALA A 95 -3.62 5.85 0.44
N SER A 96 -3.17 7.01 -0.02
CA SER A 96 -1.81 7.51 0.21
C SER A 96 -1.81 8.47 1.39
N LEU A 97 -0.80 8.38 2.25
CA LEU A 97 -0.56 9.34 3.32
C LEU A 97 0.41 10.42 2.86
N GLU A 98 0.26 11.61 3.43
CA GLU A 98 1.16 12.73 3.20
C GLU A 98 2.33 12.68 4.18
N PRO A 99 3.53 13.13 3.77
CA PRO A 99 4.63 13.30 4.71
C PRO A 99 4.27 14.36 5.76
N LEU A 100 4.76 14.18 6.99
CA LEU A 100 4.57 15.16 8.06
C LEU A 100 5.43 16.40 7.80
N ASP A 101 4.82 17.58 7.90
CA ASP A 101 5.51 18.86 7.93
C ASP A 101 5.63 19.39 9.37
N GLU A 102 6.31 20.53 9.52
CA GLU A 102 6.56 21.14 10.84
C GLU A 102 5.25 21.47 11.56
N ASP A 103 4.27 22.03 10.85
CA ASP A 103 2.96 22.38 11.41
C ASP A 103 2.22 21.14 11.91
N ALA A 104 2.21 20.04 11.14
CA ALA A 104 1.64 18.77 11.58
C ALA A 104 2.38 18.18 12.79
N LEU A 105 3.70 18.31 12.86
CA LEU A 105 4.48 17.85 14.03
C LEU A 105 4.15 18.67 15.29
N ILE A 106 3.92 19.98 15.15
CA ILE A 106 3.49 20.83 16.26
C ILE A 106 2.10 20.39 16.75
N GLU A 107 1.14 20.19 15.84
CA GLU A 107 -0.22 19.72 16.18
C GLU A 107 -0.24 18.33 16.84
N ILE A 108 0.66 17.43 16.43
CA ILE A 108 0.78 16.10 17.07
C ILE A 108 1.31 16.21 18.49
N LEU A 109 2.17 17.18 18.76
CA LEU A 109 2.78 17.37 20.09
C LEU A 109 1.87 18.10 21.08
N THR A 110 0.97 18.97 20.61
CA THR A 110 0.12 19.84 21.45
C THR A 110 -1.34 19.77 21.06
#